data_AF-A0A7X3NT89-F1
#
_entry.id   AF-A0A7X3NT89-F1
#
_cell.length_a   1.000
_cell.length_b   1.000
_cell.length_c   1.000
_cell.angle_alpha   90.00
_cell.angle_beta   90.00
_cell.angle_gamma   90.00
#
_symmetry.space_group_name_H-M   'P 1'
#
loop_
_entity.id
_entity.type
_entity.pdbx_description
1 polymer ?
#
loop_
_entity_poly.entity_id
_entity_poly.type
_entity_poly.pdbx_seq_one_letter_code
_entity_poly.pdbx_strand_id
1 'polypeptide(L)' 'STAVGALVGVAKRLRQNGGDLKICALADNLTRTFNLIGASSVVEIYESENSALAAF' A
#
# COMPACT_ATOMS: atom_id res chain seq x y z
N SER A 1 2.72 -13.00 6.79
CA SER A 1 2.25 -11.97 7.74
C SER A 1 3.24 -10.83 7.93
N THR A 2 4.56 -11.10 8.06
CA THR A 2 5.60 -10.08 8.35
C THR A 2 5.70 -8.93 7.33
N ALA A 3 5.77 -9.23 6.03
CA ALA A 3 5.96 -8.20 4.99
C ALA A 3 4.81 -7.18 4.93
N VAL A 4 3.57 -7.67 5.05
CA VAL A 4 2.38 -6.81 5.01
C VAL A 4 2.34 -5.89 6.24
N GLY A 5 2.60 -6.43 7.43
CA GLY A 5 2.68 -5.62 8.65
C GLY A 5 3.78 -4.54 8.58
N ALA A 6 4.93 -4.89 8.00
CA ALA A 6 6.02 -3.93 7.78
C ALA A 6 5.60 -2.80 6.83
N LEU A 7 5.00 -3.12 5.67
CA LEU A 7 4.54 -2.13 4.69
C LEU A 7 3.47 -1.21 5.27
N VAL A 8 2.50 -1.76 5.99
CA VAL A 8 1.46 -0.99 6.70
C VAL A 8 2.09 -0.06 7.74
N GLY A 9 3.08 -0.54 8.49
CA GLY A 9 3.80 0.25 9.49
C GLY A 9 4.56 1.44 8.86
N VAL A 10 5.26 1.19 7.75
CA VAL A 10 5.98 2.23 7.00
C VAL A 10 5.02 3.27 6.43
N ALA A 11 3.92 2.84 5.80
CA ALA A 11 2.91 3.74 5.25
C ALA A 11 2.29 4.66 6.31
N LYS A 12 1.94 4.11 7.48
CA LYS A 12 1.46 4.91 8.61
C LYS A 12 2.49 5.94 9.05
N ARG A 13 3.76 5.53 9.17
CA ARG A 13 4.84 6.43 9.58
C ARG A 13 5.05 7.55 8.57
N LEU A 14 5.01 7.26 7.27
CA LEU A 14 5.14 8.28 6.22
C LEU A 14 4.00 9.30 6.31
N ARG A 15 2.73 8.84 6.37
CA ARG A 15 1.57 9.72 6.52
C ARG A 15 1.64 10.61 7.77
N GLN A 16 2.11 10.06 8.90
CA GLN A 16 2.32 10.82 10.14
C GLN A 16 3.39 11.93 10.02
N ASN A 17 4.32 11.79 9.08
CA ASN A 17 5.40 12.76 8.84
C ASN A 17 5.13 13.61 7.58
N GLY A 18 3.89 13.64 7.07
CA GLY A 18 3.52 14.41 5.87
C GLY A 18 4.04 13.83 4.56
N GLY A 19 4.53 12.59 4.56
CA GLY A 19 4.87 11.85 3.35
C GLY A 19 3.73 10.93 2.91
N ASP A 20 3.94 10.24 1.80
CA ASP A 20 2.95 9.33 1.24
C ASP A 20 3.60 8.08 0.64
N LEU A 21 2.84 6.98 0.56
CA LEU A 21 3.29 5.71 0.00
C LEU A 21 2.18 5.08 -0.83
N LYS A 22 2.48 4.92 -2.13
CA LYS A 22 1.63 4.25 -3.10
C LYS A 22 2.32 2.96 -3.52
N ILE A 23 1.59 1.85 -3.64
CA ILE A 23 2.13 0.59 -4.19
C ILE A 23 1.42 0.30 -5.51
N CYS A 24 2.13 -0.20 -6.50
CA CYS A 24 1.53 -0.64 -7.77
C CYS A 24 1.99 -2.04 -8.17
N ALA A 25 1.26 -2.65 -9.11
CA ALA A 25 1.61 -3.94 -9.73
C ALA A 25 1.84 -5.10 -8.72
N LEU A 26 1.00 -5.17 -7.69
CA LEU A 26 1.02 -6.28 -6.74
C LEU A 26 0.51 -7.58 -7.37
N ALA A 27 1.18 -8.69 -7.08
CA ALA A 27 0.68 -10.02 -7.43
C ALA A 27 -0.66 -10.32 -6.73
N ASP A 28 -1.57 -11.01 -7.41
CA ASP A 28 -2.94 -11.25 -6.97
C ASP A 28 -3.06 -11.86 -5.57
N ASN A 29 -2.15 -12.79 -5.24
CA ASN A 29 -2.12 -13.44 -3.92
C ASN A 29 -1.85 -12.43 -2.80
N LEU A 30 -1.01 -11.43 -3.08
CA LEU A 30 -0.64 -10.40 -2.12
C LEU A 30 -1.72 -9.30 -2.07
N THR A 31 -2.32 -8.93 -3.21
CA THR A 31 -3.52 -8.07 -3.26
C THR A 31 -4.66 -8.64 -2.40
N ARG A 32 -4.96 -9.94 -2.54
CA ARG A 32 -5.96 -10.63 -1.69
C ARG A 32 -5.58 -10.57 -0.22
N THR A 33 -4.31 -10.77 0.11
CA THR A 33 -3.84 -10.70 1.50
C THR A 33 -4.05 -9.30 2.09
N PHE A 34 -3.72 -8.23 1.35
CA PHE A 34 -3.93 -6.85 1.78
C PHE A 34 -5.42 -6.53 1.99
N ASN A 35 -6.29 -6.98 1.09
CA ASN A 35 -7.74 -6.78 1.19
C ASN A 35 -8.33 -7.52 2.39
N LEU A 36 -7.91 -8.78 2.62
CA LEU A 36 -8.40 -9.59 3.74
C LEU A 36 -8.12 -8.97 5.12
N ILE A 37 -6.99 -8.28 5.27
CA ILE A 37 -6.61 -7.65 6.53
C ILE A 37 -7.09 -6.19 6.67
N GLY A 38 -7.81 -5.66 5.67
CA GLY A 38 -8.29 -4.27 5.66
C GLY A 38 -7.17 -3.22 5.50
N ALA A 39 -5.99 -3.63 5.02
CA ALA A 39 -4.84 -2.74 4.86
C ALA A 39 -4.99 -1.75 3.70
N SER A 40 -5.97 -1.96 2.81
CA SER A 40 -6.30 -1.07 1.70
C SER A 40 -6.71 0.35 2.15
N SER A 41 -7.10 0.52 3.43
CA SER A 41 -7.36 1.83 4.04
C SER A 41 -6.08 2.59 4.43
N VAL A 42 -4.97 1.88 4.60
CA VAL A 42 -3.68 2.43 5.06
C VAL A 42 -2.69 2.56 3.91
N VAL A 43 -2.76 1.65 2.94
CA VAL A 43 -1.87 1.58 1.78
C VAL A 43 -2.73 1.53 0.53
N GLU A 44 -2.56 2.53 -0.33
CA GLU A 44 -3.25 2.58 -1.63
C GLU A 44 -2.49 1.71 -2.64
N ILE A 45 -3.23 0.80 -3.30
CA ILE A 45 -2.69 -0.15 -4.27
C ILE A 45 -3.28 0.16 -5.64
N TYR A 46 -2.42 0.31 -6.63
CA TYR A 46 -2.78 0.65 -8.01
C TYR A 46 -2.37 -0.44 -8.99
N GLU A 47 -3.03 -0.48 -10.14
CA GLU A 47 -2.71 -1.43 -11.20
C GLU A 47 -1.40 -1.10 -11.90
N SER A 48 -1.06 0.19 -12.03
CA SER A 48 0.14 0.65 -12.74
C SER A 48 0.89 1.75 -12.00
N GLU A 49 2.18 1.89 -12.33
CA GLU A 49 3.02 2.97 -11.83
C GLU A 49 2.46 4.35 -12.21
N ASN A 50 2.01 4.53 -13.46
CA ASN A 50 1.40 5.79 -13.90
C ASN A 50 0.18 6.18 -13.05
N SER A 51 -0.70 5.22 -12.75
CA SER A 51 -1.87 5.49 -11.89
C SER A 51 -1.49 5.83 -10.45
N ALA A 52 -0.41 5.23 -9.92
CA ALA A 52 0.10 5.54 -8.59
C ALA A 52 0.73 6.95 -8.55
N LEU A 53 1.52 7.29 -9.57
CA LEU A 53 2.17 8.59 -9.71
C LEU A 53 1.16 9.72 -9.84
N ALA A 54 0.08 9.52 -10.60
CA ALA A 54 -0.98 10.50 -10.78
C ALA A 54 -1.81 10.77 -9.51
N ALA A 55 -1.66 9.94 -8.47
CA ALA A 55 -2.44 10.03 -7.24
C ALA A 55 -1.66 10.65 -6.06
N PHE A 56 -0.36 10.92 -6.18
CA PHE A 56 0.40 11.70 -5.18
C PHE A 56 -0.01 13.18 -5.21
#